data_AF-A0A3R9PF23-F1
#
_entry.id   AF-A0A3R9PF23-F1
#
_cell.length_a   1.000
_cell.length_b   1.000
_cell.length_c   1.000
_cell.angle_alpha   90.00
_cell.angle_beta   90.00
_cell.angle_gamma   90.00
#
_symmetry.space_group_name_H-M   'P 1'
#
loop_
_entity.id
_entity.type
_entity.pdbx_description
1 polymer ?
#
loop_
_entity_poly.entity_id
_entity_poly.type
_entity_poly.pdbx_seq_one_letter_code
_entity_poly.pdbx_strand_id
1 'polypeptide(L)'
;MGDFLRKMRFSHDPLALMGLLIMLLSLTYIVYSFLPHPTSSPNILEDYVKAVHYLNRSSAALEGRLAGTKSMDFSINDAYYLRNRIQGYFHNLSLAYGSDSTFSVRVARNYLYVADASTNSTAAYYIDVDGLREALQLLSLCKVDEALEKYDSVEENTSQALSNVVRAISVLSRVDKNSVAENHVPIIEKSRERLEKVFNSLYNASMLMEIARRHREYIKMMCSRRPVNSSTLDGMFMLLSDLNRVRATGPLLPEIMSARNALESLIQSYLQQRRSCSGNTSGSGAGYAPPESDD
;
A
#
# COMPACT_ATOMS: atom_id res chain seq x y z
N MET A 1 1.44 -76.25 50.78
CA MET A 1 0.83 -75.81 49.50
C MET A 1 -0.30 -74.83 49.83
N GLY A 2 0.04 -73.64 50.33
CA GLY A 2 -0.93 -72.78 51.03
C GLY A 2 -0.60 -71.29 51.11
N ASP A 3 0.28 -70.77 50.24
CA ASP A 3 0.68 -69.34 50.31
C ASP A 3 0.77 -68.63 48.95
N PHE A 4 0.15 -69.16 47.89
CA PHE A 4 0.15 -68.50 46.56
C PHE A 4 -1.19 -67.83 46.19
N LEU A 5 -2.24 -67.97 47.02
CA LEU A 5 -3.59 -67.44 46.75
C LEU A 5 -3.98 -66.24 47.61
N ARG A 6 -3.01 -65.51 48.17
CA ARG A 6 -3.27 -64.30 48.98
C ARG A 6 -3.05 -62.98 48.24
N LYS A 7 -3.00 -62.99 46.89
CA LYS A 7 -2.62 -61.81 46.10
C LYS A 7 -3.64 -61.31 45.06
N MET A 8 -4.90 -61.75 45.11
CA MET A 8 -5.98 -61.16 44.30
C MET A 8 -7.29 -61.05 45.08
N ARG A 9 -7.30 -60.22 46.13
CA ARG A 9 -8.53 -59.79 46.83
C ARG A 9 -8.80 -58.30 46.71
N PHE A 10 -8.32 -57.68 45.62
CA PHE A 10 -8.62 -56.28 45.32
C PHE A 10 -9.79 -56.11 44.34
N SER A 11 -10.35 -57.21 43.80
CA SER A 11 -11.34 -57.17 42.71
C SER A 11 -12.81 -57.26 43.13
N HIS A 12 -13.15 -57.27 44.42
CA HIS A 12 -14.53 -57.51 44.88
C HIS A 12 -15.12 -56.47 45.84
N ASP A 13 -14.46 -55.32 46.04
CA ASP A 13 -15.10 -54.19 46.72
C ASP A 13 -15.78 -53.28 45.69
N PRO A 14 -17.12 -53.36 45.50
CA PRO A 14 -17.83 -52.55 44.52
C PRO A 14 -17.65 -51.05 44.79
N LEU A 15 -17.46 -50.65 46.06
CA LEU A 15 -17.15 -49.29 46.45
C LEU A 15 -15.77 -48.81 45.96
N ALA A 16 -14.75 -49.67 46.00
CA ALA A 16 -13.41 -49.34 45.50
C ALA A 16 -13.41 -49.21 43.97
N LEU A 17 -14.15 -50.08 43.29
CA LEU A 17 -14.37 -50.02 41.84
C LEU A 17 -15.12 -48.74 41.42
N MET A 18 -16.19 -48.37 42.13
CA MET A 18 -16.93 -47.14 41.88
C MET A 18 -16.08 -45.89 42.17
N GLY A 19 -15.30 -45.89 43.25
CA GLY A 19 -14.39 -44.80 43.57
C GLY A 19 -13.32 -44.61 42.47
N LEU A 20 -12.76 -45.70 41.96
CA LEU A 20 -11.78 -45.67 40.88
C LEU A 20 -12.42 -45.21 39.55
N LEU A 21 -13.65 -45.64 39.26
CA LEU A 21 -14.41 -45.20 38.09
C LEU A 21 -14.75 -43.71 38.16
N ILE A 22 -15.19 -43.19 39.32
CA ILE A 22 -15.46 -41.77 39.54
C ILE A 22 -14.16 -40.96 39.41
N MET A 23 -13.04 -41.47 39.91
CA MET A 23 -11.74 -40.81 39.77
C MET A 23 -11.29 -40.77 38.31
N LEU A 24 -11.48 -41.85 37.56
CA LEU A 24 -11.20 -41.91 36.12
C LEU A 24 -12.11 -40.97 35.33
N LEU A 25 -13.41 -40.97 35.61
CA LEU A 25 -14.39 -40.09 34.97
C LEU A 25 -14.10 -38.62 35.28
N SER A 26 -13.77 -38.28 36.52
CA SER A 26 -13.40 -36.92 36.90
C SER A 26 -12.06 -36.50 36.30
N LEU A 27 -11.06 -37.39 36.20
CA LEU A 27 -9.83 -37.10 35.46
C LEU A 27 -10.11 -36.88 33.97
N THR A 28 -10.93 -37.74 33.35
CA THR A 28 -11.31 -37.56 31.94
C THR A 28 -12.13 -36.30 31.74
N TYR A 29 -13.00 -35.93 32.68
CA TYR A 29 -13.78 -34.70 32.63
C TYR A 29 -12.89 -33.47 32.79
N ILE A 30 -11.93 -33.49 33.72
CA ILE A 30 -10.94 -32.43 33.90
C ILE A 30 -10.13 -32.29 32.60
N VAL A 31 -9.55 -33.38 32.09
CA VAL A 31 -8.81 -33.38 30.82
C VAL A 31 -9.67 -32.90 29.66
N TYR A 32 -10.94 -33.33 29.57
CA TYR A 32 -11.87 -32.92 28.52
C TYR A 32 -12.32 -31.46 28.66
N SER A 33 -12.48 -30.96 29.89
CA SER A 33 -12.86 -29.58 30.19
C SER A 33 -11.72 -28.59 29.97
N PHE A 34 -10.48 -29.05 30.11
CA PHE A 34 -9.27 -28.30 29.78
C PHE A 34 -8.75 -28.58 28.37
N LEU A 35 -9.35 -29.52 27.63
CA LEU A 35 -9.16 -29.59 26.18
C LEU A 35 -9.90 -28.39 25.60
N PRO A 36 -9.20 -27.40 25.04
CA PRO A 36 -9.89 -26.34 24.34
C PRO A 36 -10.61 -26.98 23.15
N HIS A 37 -11.93 -27.02 23.17
CA HIS A 37 -12.69 -27.20 21.94
C HIS A 37 -12.57 -25.88 21.19
N PRO A 38 -11.77 -25.80 20.11
CA PRO A 38 -11.89 -24.67 19.22
C PRO A 38 -13.36 -24.66 18.79
N THR A 39 -14.11 -23.62 19.18
CA THR A 39 -15.40 -23.33 18.57
C THR A 39 -15.08 -23.11 17.10
N SER A 40 -15.20 -24.19 16.34
CA SER A 40 -14.69 -24.31 14.99
C SER A 40 -15.46 -23.32 14.13
N SER A 41 -14.76 -22.29 13.64
CA SER A 41 -15.13 -21.70 12.36
C SER A 41 -15.14 -22.89 11.38
N PRO A 42 -16.28 -23.30 10.82
CA PRO A 42 -16.40 -24.61 10.17
C PRO A 42 -15.50 -24.77 8.94
N ASN A 43 -14.79 -23.72 8.49
CA ASN A 43 -13.77 -23.84 7.46
C ASN A 43 -12.66 -22.76 7.53
N ILE A 44 -11.86 -22.75 8.61
CA ILE A 44 -10.77 -21.77 8.74
C ILE A 44 -9.73 -21.86 7.60
N LEU A 45 -9.50 -23.05 7.04
CA LEU A 45 -8.60 -23.21 5.90
C LEU A 45 -9.14 -22.51 4.65
N GLU A 46 -10.46 -22.59 4.42
CA GLU A 46 -11.11 -21.81 3.37
C GLU A 46 -10.98 -20.31 3.62
N ASP A 47 -11.12 -19.85 4.87
CA ASP A 47 -10.94 -18.45 5.23
C ASP A 47 -9.50 -17.97 4.93
N TYR A 48 -8.49 -18.80 5.20
CA TYR A 48 -7.09 -18.53 4.86
C TYR A 48 -6.86 -18.40 3.34
N VAL A 49 -7.44 -19.30 2.55
CA VAL A 49 -7.37 -19.23 1.09
C VAL A 49 -8.08 -17.97 0.58
N LYS A 50 -9.26 -17.67 1.11
CA LYS A 50 -10.01 -16.45 0.78
C LYS A 50 -9.20 -15.20 1.11
N ALA A 51 -8.48 -15.16 2.24
CA ALA A 51 -7.71 -13.98 2.64
C ALA A 51 -6.61 -13.66 1.62
N VAL A 52 -5.90 -14.69 1.16
CA VAL A 52 -4.87 -14.56 0.11
C VAL A 52 -5.50 -14.15 -1.22
N HIS A 53 -6.64 -14.74 -1.58
CA HIS A 53 -7.39 -14.38 -2.79
C HIS A 53 -7.84 -12.92 -2.78
N TYR A 54 -8.43 -12.44 -1.67
CA TYR A 54 -8.85 -11.05 -1.53
C TYR A 54 -7.66 -10.09 -1.50
N LEU A 55 -6.53 -10.44 -0.87
CA LEU A 55 -5.32 -9.64 -0.95
C LEU A 55 -4.84 -9.48 -2.40
N ASN A 56 -4.78 -10.59 -3.15
CA ASN A 56 -4.36 -10.57 -4.54
C ASN A 56 -5.32 -9.77 -5.43
N ARG A 57 -6.63 -9.94 -5.25
CA ARG A 57 -7.64 -9.20 -6.02
C ARG A 57 -7.63 -7.72 -5.68
N SER A 58 -7.67 -7.36 -4.40
CA SER A 58 -7.69 -5.96 -3.98
C SER A 58 -6.43 -5.21 -4.41
N SER A 59 -5.25 -5.81 -4.24
CA SER A 59 -3.99 -5.18 -4.67
C SER A 59 -3.91 -5.00 -6.18
N ALA A 60 -4.31 -6.00 -6.96
CA ALA A 60 -4.36 -5.92 -8.42
C ALA A 60 -5.40 -4.90 -8.91
N ALA A 61 -6.56 -4.84 -8.26
CA ALA A 61 -7.61 -3.90 -8.64
C ALA A 61 -7.23 -2.45 -8.30
N LEU A 62 -6.59 -2.22 -7.16
CA LEU A 62 -6.05 -0.91 -6.80
C LEU A 62 -5.00 -0.47 -7.83
N GLU A 63 -4.00 -1.31 -8.12
CA GLU A 63 -3.00 -1.04 -9.16
C GLU A 63 -3.67 -0.75 -10.51
N GLY A 64 -4.64 -1.59 -10.91
CA GLY A 64 -5.39 -1.44 -12.14
C GLY A 64 -6.19 -0.14 -12.21
N ARG A 65 -6.84 0.27 -11.12
CA ARG A 65 -7.60 1.53 -11.02
C ARG A 65 -6.69 2.73 -11.24
N LEU A 66 -5.53 2.76 -10.58
CA LEU A 66 -4.52 3.80 -10.81
C LEU A 66 -3.91 3.74 -12.22
N ALA A 67 -3.93 2.59 -12.90
CA ALA A 67 -3.53 2.47 -14.31
C ALA A 67 -4.65 2.81 -15.31
N GLY A 68 -5.89 3.04 -14.84
CA GLY A 68 -7.03 3.41 -15.70
C GLY A 68 -7.84 2.21 -16.18
N THR A 69 -7.56 1.01 -15.66
CA THR A 69 -8.36 -0.19 -15.91
C THR A 69 -9.45 -0.36 -14.86
N LYS A 70 -10.69 -0.56 -15.31
CA LYS A 70 -11.82 -0.86 -14.41
C LYS A 70 -11.83 -2.35 -14.10
N SER A 71 -11.63 -2.67 -12.83
CA SER A 71 -11.83 -4.01 -12.28
C SER A 71 -12.36 -3.85 -10.87
N MET A 72 -13.61 -4.28 -10.64
CA MET A 72 -14.12 -4.52 -9.30
C MET A 72 -14.94 -5.80 -9.32
N ASP A 73 -14.46 -6.79 -8.56
CA ASP A 73 -15.23 -7.95 -8.14
C ASP A 73 -14.74 -8.38 -6.74
N PHE A 74 -14.89 -7.47 -5.77
CA PHE A 74 -14.67 -7.70 -4.34
C PHE A 74 -15.40 -6.63 -3.51
N SER A 75 -16.00 -7.04 -2.39
CA SER A 75 -16.72 -6.18 -1.45
C SER A 75 -15.87 -5.86 -0.22
N ILE A 76 -15.89 -4.61 0.23
CA ILE A 76 -15.20 -4.20 1.46
C ILE A 76 -15.77 -4.91 2.70
N ASN A 77 -17.08 -5.14 2.71
CA ASN A 77 -17.75 -5.84 3.81
C ASN A 77 -17.29 -7.29 3.90
N ASP A 78 -17.07 -7.96 2.77
CA ASP A 78 -16.59 -9.34 2.75
C ASP A 78 -15.17 -9.43 3.31
N ALA A 79 -14.30 -8.47 2.95
CA ALA A 79 -12.93 -8.41 3.45
C ALA A 79 -12.91 -8.22 4.98
N TYR A 80 -13.73 -7.30 5.51
CA TYR A 80 -13.86 -7.09 6.96
C TYR A 80 -14.45 -8.31 7.68
N TYR A 81 -15.51 -8.90 7.13
CA TYR A 81 -16.14 -10.08 7.70
C TYR A 81 -15.16 -11.25 7.80
N LEU A 82 -14.40 -11.50 6.72
CA LEU A 82 -13.37 -12.52 6.68
C LEU A 82 -12.26 -12.26 7.70
N ARG A 83 -11.75 -11.03 7.75
CA ARG A 83 -10.73 -10.61 8.71
C ARG A 83 -11.19 -10.81 10.15
N ASN A 84 -12.44 -10.48 10.48
CA ASN A 84 -13.00 -10.65 11.81
C ASN A 84 -13.16 -12.14 12.19
N ARG A 85 -13.53 -13.01 11.24
CA ARG A 85 -13.55 -14.46 11.47
C ARG A 85 -12.18 -15.02 11.78
N ILE A 86 -11.15 -14.63 11.02
CA ILE A 86 -9.77 -15.04 11.27
C ILE A 86 -9.26 -14.47 12.60
N GLN A 87 -9.61 -13.23 12.94
CA GLN A 87 -9.25 -12.63 14.22
C GLN A 87 -9.88 -13.38 15.41
N GLY A 88 -11.17 -13.70 15.33
CA GLY A 88 -11.86 -14.48 16.37
C GLY A 88 -11.22 -15.85 16.55
N TYR A 89 -10.87 -16.52 15.44
CA TYR A 89 -10.16 -17.79 15.49
C TYR A 89 -8.77 -17.66 16.12
N PHE A 90 -7.98 -16.67 15.71
CA PHE A 90 -6.68 -16.38 16.31
C PHE A 90 -6.80 -16.12 17.82
N HIS A 91 -7.76 -15.30 18.25
CA HIS A 91 -8.00 -15.01 19.66
C HIS A 91 -8.32 -16.28 20.46
N ASN A 92 -9.22 -17.12 19.94
CA ASN A 92 -9.57 -18.39 20.59
C ASN A 92 -8.37 -19.32 20.71
N LEU A 93 -7.53 -19.42 19.66
CA LEU A 93 -6.30 -20.21 19.72
C LEU A 93 -5.30 -19.67 20.75
N SER A 94 -5.14 -18.35 20.84
CA SER A 94 -4.25 -17.72 21.82
C SER A 94 -4.73 -17.96 23.26
N LEU A 95 -6.04 -17.96 23.51
CA LEU A 95 -6.60 -18.31 24.82
C LEU A 95 -6.39 -19.79 25.16
N ALA A 96 -6.60 -20.67 24.17
CA ALA A 96 -6.54 -22.12 24.32
C ALA A 96 -5.12 -22.66 24.51
N TYR A 97 -4.17 -22.18 23.70
CA TYR A 97 -2.82 -22.72 23.60
C TYR A 97 -1.74 -21.79 24.16
N GLY A 98 -2.13 -20.60 24.65
CA GLY A 98 -1.20 -19.63 25.19
C GLY A 98 -0.32 -18.98 24.12
N SER A 99 1.00 -19.06 24.31
CA SER A 99 2.00 -18.22 23.64
C SER A 99 2.00 -18.32 22.11
N ASP A 100 2.49 -17.24 21.50
CA ASP A 100 2.68 -17.07 20.05
C ASP A 100 3.66 -18.06 19.41
N SER A 101 4.38 -18.84 20.22
CA SER A 101 5.30 -19.87 19.75
C SER A 101 4.57 -21.10 19.21
N THR A 102 3.33 -21.36 19.62
CA THR A 102 2.54 -22.49 19.17
C THR A 102 2.25 -22.40 17.67
N PHE A 103 2.52 -23.48 16.93
CA PHE A 103 2.40 -23.52 15.47
C PHE A 103 1.04 -23.02 14.96
N SER A 104 -0.07 -23.52 15.52
CA SER A 104 -1.42 -23.12 15.12
C SER A 104 -1.71 -21.63 15.35
N VAL A 105 -1.24 -21.07 16.48
CA VAL A 105 -1.38 -19.64 16.81
C VAL A 105 -0.58 -18.79 15.82
N ARG A 106 0.64 -19.22 15.51
CA ARG A 106 1.53 -18.55 14.54
C ARG A 106 0.92 -18.54 13.14
N VAL A 107 0.41 -19.68 12.66
CA VAL A 107 -0.27 -19.76 11.37
C VAL A 107 -1.47 -18.82 11.32
N ALA A 108 -2.34 -18.85 12.32
CA ALA A 108 -3.52 -17.98 12.38
C ALA A 108 -3.16 -16.49 12.40
N ARG A 109 -2.12 -16.09 13.14
CA ARG A 109 -1.60 -14.72 13.13
C ARG A 109 -1.10 -14.29 11.76
N ASN A 110 -0.38 -15.16 11.05
CA ASN A 110 0.13 -14.82 9.72
C ASN A 110 -0.99 -14.61 8.71
N TYR A 111 -2.02 -15.46 8.72
CA TYR A 111 -3.20 -15.23 7.89
C TYR A 111 -4.05 -14.05 8.35
N LEU A 112 -4.02 -13.68 9.64
CA LEU A 112 -4.61 -12.43 10.11
C LEU A 112 -3.89 -11.21 9.52
N TYR A 113 -2.56 -11.21 9.45
CA TYR A 113 -1.82 -10.14 8.76
C TYR A 113 -2.16 -10.05 7.28
N VAL A 114 -2.32 -11.18 6.60
CA VAL A 114 -2.78 -11.22 5.19
C VAL A 114 -4.19 -10.63 5.06
N ALA A 115 -5.11 -10.99 5.96
CA ALA A 115 -6.47 -10.46 5.95
C ALA A 115 -6.51 -8.95 6.26
N ASP A 116 -5.72 -8.48 7.25
CA ASP A 116 -5.56 -7.05 7.56
C ASP A 116 -4.98 -6.28 6.36
N ALA A 117 -4.02 -6.87 5.64
CA ALA A 117 -3.49 -6.27 4.41
C ALA A 117 -4.57 -6.12 3.35
N SER A 118 -5.41 -7.15 3.20
CA SER A 118 -6.52 -7.15 2.25
C SER A 118 -7.57 -6.09 2.58
N THR A 119 -7.94 -5.91 3.86
CA THR A 119 -8.90 -4.86 4.24
C THR A 119 -8.33 -3.47 3.98
N ASN A 120 -7.06 -3.24 4.31
CA ASN A 120 -6.40 -1.95 4.06
C ASN A 120 -6.25 -1.67 2.55
N SER A 121 -5.84 -2.65 1.76
CA SER A 121 -5.77 -2.57 0.29
C SER A 121 -7.14 -2.26 -0.32
N THR A 122 -8.19 -2.90 0.18
CA THR A 122 -9.58 -2.65 -0.25
C THR A 122 -10.07 -1.25 0.13
N ALA A 123 -9.71 -0.76 1.31
CA ALA A 123 -10.05 0.61 1.72
C ALA A 123 -9.36 1.66 0.84
N ALA A 124 -8.10 1.43 0.45
CA ALA A 124 -7.36 2.31 -0.46
C ALA A 124 -7.95 2.38 -1.88
N TYR A 125 -8.69 1.35 -2.32
CA TYR A 125 -9.32 1.29 -3.64
C TYR A 125 -10.29 2.45 -3.91
N TYR A 126 -10.94 2.99 -2.88
CA TYR A 126 -11.96 4.03 -3.01
C TYR A 126 -11.40 5.44 -3.19
N ILE A 127 -10.10 5.58 -3.44
CA ILE A 127 -9.48 6.85 -3.81
C ILE A 127 -10.11 7.44 -5.09
N ASP A 128 -10.23 8.77 -5.11
CA ASP A 128 -10.56 9.56 -6.29
C ASP A 128 -9.35 9.72 -7.22
N VAL A 129 -9.09 8.68 -8.02
CA VAL A 129 -8.00 8.66 -9.01
C VAL A 129 -8.24 9.67 -10.13
N ASP A 130 -9.50 9.83 -10.56
CA ASP A 130 -9.82 10.68 -11.71
C ASP A 130 -9.57 12.15 -11.37
N GLY A 131 -9.93 12.59 -10.17
CA GLY A 131 -9.60 13.93 -9.71
C GLY A 131 -8.09 14.18 -9.54
N LEU A 132 -7.33 13.18 -9.07
CA LEU A 132 -5.88 13.27 -8.99
C LEU A 132 -5.22 13.36 -10.39
N ARG A 133 -5.69 12.57 -11.36
CA ARG A 133 -5.21 12.66 -12.76
C ARG A 133 -5.53 14.01 -13.37
N GLU A 134 -6.74 14.50 -13.16
CA GLU A 134 -7.16 15.82 -13.64
C GLU A 134 -6.28 16.92 -13.08
N ALA A 135 -5.96 16.90 -11.79
CA ALA A 135 -5.04 17.85 -11.18
C ALA A 135 -3.64 17.83 -11.82
N LEU A 136 -3.06 16.64 -12.03
CA LEU A 136 -1.77 16.48 -12.70
C LEU A 136 -1.81 16.97 -14.16
N GLN A 137 -2.91 16.70 -14.88
CA GLN A 137 -3.11 17.16 -16.25
C GLN A 137 -3.26 18.68 -16.33
N LEU A 138 -4.03 19.30 -15.43
CA LEU A 138 -4.15 20.76 -15.36
C LEU A 138 -2.79 21.42 -15.08
N LEU A 139 -1.98 20.80 -14.22
CA LEU A 139 -0.62 21.25 -13.94
C LEU A 139 0.27 21.19 -15.19
N SER A 140 0.18 20.10 -15.98
CA SER A 140 0.94 19.99 -17.24
C SER A 140 0.52 21.01 -18.29
N LEU A 141 -0.72 21.50 -18.22
CA LEU A 141 -1.28 22.54 -19.08
C LEU A 141 -1.06 23.97 -18.55
N CYS A 142 -0.20 24.16 -17.54
CA CYS A 142 0.07 25.47 -16.93
C CYS A 142 -1.15 26.14 -16.25
N LYS A 143 -2.21 25.37 -15.96
CA LYS A 143 -3.40 25.82 -15.24
C LYS A 143 -3.23 25.61 -13.73
N VAL A 144 -2.22 26.28 -13.16
CA VAL A 144 -1.73 26.01 -11.79
C VAL A 144 -2.81 26.15 -10.72
N ASP A 145 -3.62 27.21 -10.80
CA ASP A 145 -4.65 27.48 -9.78
C ASP A 145 -5.76 26.41 -9.82
N GLU A 146 -6.25 26.08 -11.02
CA GLU A 146 -7.24 25.01 -11.23
C GLU A 146 -6.68 23.64 -10.79
N ALA A 147 -5.40 23.37 -11.08
CA ALA A 147 -4.73 22.13 -10.68
C ALA A 147 -4.66 21.97 -9.16
N LEU A 148 -4.31 23.04 -8.44
CA LEU A 148 -4.23 23.04 -6.98
C LEU A 148 -5.61 22.94 -6.34
N GLU A 149 -6.60 23.68 -6.84
CA GLU A 149 -7.99 23.57 -6.37
C GLU A 149 -8.52 22.15 -6.55
N LYS A 150 -8.24 21.52 -7.70
CA LYS A 150 -8.61 20.14 -7.96
C LYS A 150 -7.91 19.17 -7.01
N TYR A 151 -6.61 19.36 -6.76
CA TYR A 151 -5.87 18.52 -5.83
C TYR A 151 -6.35 18.68 -4.39
N ASP A 152 -6.63 19.91 -3.93
CA ASP A 152 -7.18 20.19 -2.60
C ASP A 152 -8.50 19.40 -2.38
N SER A 153 -9.32 19.24 -3.43
CA SER A 153 -10.56 18.45 -3.35
C SER A 153 -10.36 16.93 -3.20
N VAL A 154 -9.17 16.40 -3.53
CA VAL A 154 -8.85 14.96 -3.47
C VAL A 154 -7.71 14.63 -2.49
N GLU A 155 -7.10 15.63 -1.85
CA GLU A 155 -5.92 15.49 -1.01
C GLU A 155 -6.17 14.56 0.18
N GLU A 156 -7.30 14.75 0.88
CA GLU A 156 -7.67 13.90 2.03
C GLU A 156 -7.84 12.44 1.61
N ASN A 157 -8.58 12.19 0.52
CA ASN A 157 -8.78 10.84 -0.03
C ASN A 157 -7.46 10.20 -0.46
N THR A 158 -6.55 10.98 -1.06
CA THR A 158 -5.23 10.51 -1.50
C THR A 158 -4.33 10.17 -0.31
N SER A 159 -4.34 11.02 0.73
CA SER A 159 -3.61 10.79 1.99
C SER A 159 -4.12 9.57 2.73
N GLN A 160 -5.44 9.38 2.79
CA GLN A 160 -6.06 8.20 3.40
C GLN A 160 -5.69 6.92 2.65
N ALA A 161 -5.71 6.94 1.32
CA ALA A 161 -5.30 5.81 0.50
C ALA A 161 -3.81 5.47 0.71
N LEU A 162 -2.92 6.47 0.75
CA LEU A 162 -1.52 6.29 1.11
C LEU A 162 -1.36 5.64 2.48
N SER A 163 -2.06 6.13 3.49
CA SER A 163 -2.03 5.57 4.85
C SER A 163 -2.44 4.10 4.87
N ASN A 164 -3.52 3.76 4.17
CA ASN A 164 -4.01 2.39 4.04
C ASN A 164 -3.00 1.48 3.31
N VAL A 165 -2.40 1.94 2.21
CA VAL A 165 -1.37 1.17 1.50
C VAL A 165 -0.14 0.94 2.38
N VAL A 166 0.33 1.96 3.11
CA VAL A 166 1.45 1.83 4.05
C VAL A 166 1.14 0.81 5.15
N ARG A 167 -0.08 0.84 5.72
CA ARG A 167 -0.52 -0.16 6.70
C ARG A 167 -0.50 -1.56 6.09
N ALA A 168 -1.04 -1.73 4.88
CA ALA A 168 -1.05 -3.02 4.19
C ALA A 168 0.37 -3.57 3.98
N ILE A 169 1.31 -2.75 3.48
CA ILE A 169 2.72 -3.15 3.32
C ILE A 169 3.35 -3.50 4.67
N SER A 170 3.09 -2.70 5.71
CA SER A 170 3.66 -2.91 7.05
C SER A 170 3.18 -4.19 7.73
N VAL A 171 1.93 -4.61 7.51
CA VAL A 171 1.46 -5.90 8.06
C VAL A 171 1.99 -7.07 7.23
N LEU A 172 2.09 -6.93 5.90
CA LEU A 172 2.67 -7.97 5.04
C LEU A 172 4.16 -8.22 5.32
N SER A 173 4.91 -7.20 5.73
CA SER A 173 6.32 -7.37 6.10
C SER A 173 6.52 -8.18 7.39
N ARG A 174 5.46 -8.37 8.20
CA ARG A 174 5.46 -9.19 9.42
C ARG A 174 5.07 -10.65 9.16
N VAL A 175 4.67 -10.99 7.94
CA VAL A 175 4.29 -12.35 7.58
C VAL A 175 5.56 -13.23 7.53
N ASP A 176 5.62 -14.21 8.42
CA ASP A 176 6.59 -15.31 8.38
C ASP A 176 6.17 -16.32 7.32
N LYS A 177 6.92 -16.38 6.22
CA LYS A 177 6.66 -17.24 5.07
C LYS A 177 6.66 -18.73 5.42
N ASN A 178 7.38 -19.13 6.46
CA ASN A 178 7.41 -20.52 6.94
C ASN A 178 6.11 -20.94 7.65
N SER A 179 5.27 -19.97 7.98
CA SER A 179 4.01 -20.15 8.70
C SER A 179 2.77 -19.95 7.81
N VAL A 180 2.96 -19.99 6.49
CA VAL A 180 1.92 -19.87 5.47
C VAL A 180 2.10 -21.00 4.47
N ALA A 181 1.02 -21.42 3.80
CA ALA A 181 1.14 -22.45 2.76
C ALA A 181 2.07 -21.98 1.62
N GLU A 182 2.92 -22.89 1.13
CA GLU A 182 3.96 -22.60 0.13
C GLU A 182 3.39 -21.94 -1.14
N ASN A 183 2.24 -22.43 -1.61
CA ASN A 183 1.54 -21.89 -2.77
C ASN A 183 0.96 -20.47 -2.56
N HIS A 184 0.84 -20.01 -1.31
CA HIS A 184 0.35 -18.66 -0.99
C HIS A 184 1.48 -17.62 -0.95
N VAL A 185 2.71 -18.02 -0.62
CA VAL A 185 3.88 -17.13 -0.53
C VAL A 185 4.06 -16.28 -1.80
N PRO A 186 4.12 -16.84 -3.03
CA PRO A 186 4.33 -16.02 -4.22
C PRO A 186 3.18 -15.04 -4.49
N ILE A 187 1.96 -15.39 -4.07
CA ILE A 187 0.79 -14.50 -4.21
C ILE A 187 0.90 -13.31 -3.25
N ILE A 188 1.30 -13.58 -2.00
CA ILE A 188 1.51 -12.55 -0.98
C ILE A 188 2.62 -11.59 -1.39
N GLU A 189 3.76 -12.12 -1.86
CA GLU A 189 4.89 -11.30 -2.34
C GLU A 189 4.50 -10.43 -3.52
N LYS A 190 3.87 -11.01 -4.54
CA LYS A 190 3.40 -10.25 -5.70
C LYS A 190 2.39 -9.17 -5.29
N SER A 191 1.52 -9.46 -4.34
CA SER A 191 0.56 -8.46 -3.82
C SER A 191 1.27 -7.32 -3.09
N ARG A 192 2.30 -7.63 -2.29
CA ARG A 192 3.14 -6.62 -1.64
C ARG A 192 3.87 -5.73 -2.66
N GLU A 193 4.47 -6.32 -3.69
CA GLU A 193 5.14 -5.56 -4.75
C GLU A 193 4.19 -4.60 -5.48
N ARG A 194 2.95 -5.04 -5.77
CA ARG A 194 1.92 -4.16 -6.34
C ARG A 194 1.59 -2.99 -5.42
N LEU A 195 1.43 -3.27 -4.12
CA LEU A 195 1.15 -2.22 -3.13
C LEU A 195 2.32 -1.24 -3.00
N GLU A 196 3.57 -1.70 -3.06
CA GLU A 196 4.75 -0.83 -3.08
C GLU A 196 4.79 0.07 -4.34
N LYS A 197 4.42 -0.47 -5.51
CA LYS A 197 4.27 0.34 -6.74
C LYS A 197 3.16 1.39 -6.60
N VAL A 198 2.01 1.00 -6.05
CA VAL A 198 0.89 1.93 -5.79
C VAL A 198 1.32 3.03 -4.83
N PHE A 199 1.97 2.68 -3.72
CA PHE A 199 2.49 3.64 -2.74
C PHE A 199 3.41 4.66 -3.41
N ASN A 200 4.41 4.19 -4.15
CA ASN A 200 5.36 5.07 -4.83
C ASN A 200 4.64 5.98 -5.82
N SER A 201 3.65 5.47 -6.55
CA SER A 201 2.89 6.26 -7.52
C SER A 201 2.08 7.38 -6.85
N LEU A 202 1.28 7.06 -5.83
CA LEU A 202 0.49 8.05 -5.09
C LEU A 202 1.38 9.07 -4.36
N TYR A 203 2.48 8.60 -3.77
CA TYR A 203 3.41 9.46 -3.05
C TYR A 203 4.06 10.47 -3.99
N ASN A 204 4.54 10.02 -5.16
CA ASN A 204 5.17 10.91 -6.14
C ASN A 204 4.17 11.87 -6.79
N ALA A 205 2.92 11.45 -7.03
CA ALA A 205 1.86 12.33 -7.50
C ALA A 205 1.56 13.44 -6.48
N SER A 206 1.37 13.06 -5.20
CA SER A 206 1.10 14.00 -4.10
C SER A 206 2.28 14.95 -3.91
N MET A 207 3.52 14.42 -3.92
CA MET A 207 4.74 15.21 -3.81
C MET A 207 4.86 16.25 -4.94
N LEU A 208 4.50 15.89 -6.17
CA LEU A 208 4.52 16.83 -7.29
C LEU A 208 3.51 17.97 -7.10
N MET A 209 2.32 17.68 -6.58
CA MET A 209 1.33 18.71 -6.26
C MET A 209 1.77 19.60 -5.09
N GLU A 210 2.43 19.06 -4.06
CA GLU A 210 3.03 19.86 -2.98
C GLU A 210 4.13 20.80 -3.49
N ILE A 211 4.95 20.32 -4.44
CA ILE A 211 5.97 21.14 -5.09
C ILE A 211 5.30 22.26 -5.88
N ALA A 212 4.24 21.95 -6.64
CA ALA A 212 3.47 22.95 -7.37
C ALA A 212 2.84 24.00 -6.43
N ARG A 213 2.34 23.58 -5.26
CA ARG A 213 1.78 24.46 -4.24
C ARG A 213 2.85 25.38 -3.65
N ARG A 214 4.00 24.84 -3.26
CA ARG A 214 5.11 25.60 -2.66
C ARG A 214 5.70 26.62 -3.62
N HIS A 215 5.81 26.27 -4.89
CA HIS A 215 6.42 27.11 -5.93
C HIS A 215 5.39 27.76 -6.87
N ARG A 216 4.13 27.86 -6.43
CA ARG A 216 2.98 28.34 -7.23
C ARG A 216 3.27 29.62 -8.01
N GLU A 217 3.78 30.64 -7.32
CA GLU A 217 4.04 31.95 -7.92
C GLU A 217 5.10 31.89 -9.02
N TYR A 218 6.16 31.11 -8.84
CA TYR A 218 7.20 30.92 -9.86
C TYR A 218 6.65 30.20 -11.08
N ILE A 219 5.88 29.14 -10.88
CA ILE A 219 5.28 28.37 -11.98
C ILE A 219 4.30 29.26 -12.75
N LYS A 220 3.41 30.00 -12.08
CA LYS A 220 2.46 30.92 -12.72
C LYS A 220 3.15 32.02 -13.52
N MET A 221 4.19 32.61 -12.94
CA MET A 221 4.99 33.63 -13.61
C MET A 221 5.62 33.05 -14.88
N MET A 222 6.16 31.82 -14.81
CA MET A 222 6.74 31.15 -15.96
C MET A 222 5.69 30.84 -17.05
N CYS A 223 4.53 30.29 -16.66
CA CYS A 223 3.42 30.04 -17.56
C CYS A 223 2.91 31.32 -18.25
N SER A 224 3.02 32.47 -17.59
CA SER A 224 2.60 33.78 -18.11
C SER A 224 3.70 34.51 -18.91
N ARG A 225 4.89 33.92 -19.09
CA ARG A 225 6.03 34.52 -19.81
C ARG A 225 6.46 35.90 -19.31
N ARG A 226 6.38 36.14 -18.00
CA ARG A 226 6.80 37.43 -17.40
C ARG A 226 8.34 37.60 -17.41
N PRO A 227 8.89 38.81 -17.41
CA PRO A 227 10.34 38.99 -17.43
C PRO A 227 11.03 38.49 -16.14
N VAL A 228 12.26 37.99 -16.28
CA VAL A 228 13.06 37.39 -15.19
C VAL A 228 13.73 38.48 -14.34
N ASN A 229 13.62 38.40 -13.02
CA ASN A 229 14.47 39.13 -12.06
C ASN A 229 15.39 38.15 -11.29
N SER A 230 16.38 38.66 -10.55
CA SER A 230 17.37 37.82 -9.87
C SER A 230 16.76 36.88 -8.83
N SER A 231 15.77 37.33 -8.04
CA SER A 231 15.07 36.51 -7.04
C SER A 231 14.25 35.36 -7.64
N THR A 232 13.85 35.49 -8.90
CA THR A 232 13.16 34.42 -9.64
C THR A 232 14.08 33.25 -9.98
N LEU A 233 15.37 33.50 -10.20
CA LEU A 233 16.33 32.45 -10.56
C LEU A 233 16.58 31.49 -9.40
N ASP A 234 16.76 32.01 -8.19
CA ASP A 234 16.97 31.17 -7.01
C ASP A 234 15.73 30.30 -6.74
N GLY A 235 14.54 30.87 -6.90
CA GLY A 235 13.27 30.13 -6.85
C GLY A 235 13.17 29.00 -7.88
N MET A 236 13.62 29.24 -9.11
CA MET A 236 13.65 28.22 -10.18
C MET A 236 14.64 27.09 -9.89
N PHE A 237 15.82 27.39 -9.37
CA PHE A 237 16.79 26.35 -8.99
C PHE A 237 16.28 25.49 -7.84
N MET A 238 15.59 26.09 -6.87
CA MET A 238 14.91 25.34 -5.81
C MET A 238 13.79 24.45 -6.36
N LEU A 239 12.95 24.98 -7.25
CA LEU A 239 11.91 24.20 -7.93
C LEU A 239 12.50 23.02 -8.70
N LEU A 240 13.56 23.24 -9.49
CA LEU A 240 14.22 22.17 -10.25
C LEU A 240 14.82 21.10 -9.31
N SER A 241 15.45 21.53 -8.20
CA SER A 241 15.97 20.61 -7.19
C SER A 241 14.87 19.74 -6.57
N ASP A 242 13.72 20.35 -6.26
CA ASP A 242 12.56 19.65 -5.73
C ASP A 242 11.95 18.68 -6.77
N LEU A 243 11.82 19.10 -8.04
CA LEU A 243 11.32 18.25 -9.13
C LEU A 243 12.19 17.01 -9.36
N ASN A 244 13.52 17.13 -9.23
CA ASN A 244 14.44 16.00 -9.36
C ASN A 244 14.23 14.90 -8.30
N ARG A 245 13.53 15.22 -7.19
CA ARG A 245 13.17 14.22 -6.17
C ARG A 245 11.94 13.40 -6.56
N VAL A 246 11.13 13.88 -7.51
CA VAL A 246 9.93 13.19 -8.00
C VAL A 246 10.33 12.12 -9.02
N ARG A 247 10.09 10.86 -8.65
CA ARG A 247 10.34 9.68 -9.49
C ARG A 247 9.03 9.17 -10.06
N ALA A 248 8.78 9.45 -11.33
CA ALA A 248 7.61 8.91 -12.01
C ALA A 248 7.72 7.39 -12.13
N THR A 249 6.89 6.69 -11.35
CA THR A 249 6.91 5.22 -11.22
C THR A 249 5.50 4.73 -10.91
N GLY A 250 5.29 3.42 -11.10
CA GLY A 250 4.02 2.78 -10.80
C GLY A 250 2.90 3.14 -11.78
N PRO A 251 1.64 2.93 -11.39
CA PRO A 251 0.51 3.02 -12.32
C PRO A 251 0.18 4.42 -12.87
N LEU A 252 0.47 5.50 -12.13
CA LEU A 252 0.30 6.91 -12.57
C LEU A 252 1.55 7.47 -13.26
N LEU A 253 2.46 6.61 -13.72
CA LEU A 253 3.69 7.04 -14.39
C LEU A 253 3.43 8.03 -15.53
N PRO A 254 2.46 7.80 -16.46
CA PRO A 254 2.25 8.73 -17.58
C PRO A 254 1.89 10.14 -17.13
N GLU A 255 1.00 10.29 -16.16
CA GLU A 255 0.51 11.58 -15.66
C GLU A 255 1.59 12.32 -14.88
N ILE A 256 2.31 11.61 -13.99
CA ILE A 256 3.42 12.19 -13.22
C ILE A 256 4.54 12.64 -14.17
N MET A 257 4.91 11.81 -15.16
CA MET A 257 5.92 12.18 -16.16
C MET A 257 5.48 13.38 -16.99
N SER A 258 4.24 13.40 -17.46
CA SER A 258 3.72 14.51 -18.27
C SER A 258 3.79 15.84 -17.52
N ALA A 259 3.27 15.87 -16.28
CA ALA A 259 3.29 17.07 -15.45
C ALA A 259 4.72 17.51 -15.09
N ARG A 260 5.58 16.57 -14.68
CA ARG A 260 6.98 16.87 -14.36
C ARG A 260 7.74 17.42 -15.58
N ASN A 261 7.62 16.76 -16.73
CA ASN A 261 8.32 17.18 -17.95
C ASN A 261 7.83 18.53 -18.46
N ALA A 262 6.54 18.84 -18.31
CA ALA A 262 6.00 20.15 -18.63
C ALA A 262 6.65 21.25 -17.77
N LEU A 263 6.79 21.02 -16.47
CA LEU A 263 7.48 21.95 -15.56
C LEU A 263 8.98 22.07 -15.87
N GLU A 264 9.67 20.96 -16.13
CA GLU A 264 11.08 20.98 -16.53
C GLU A 264 11.29 21.74 -17.84
N SER A 265 10.45 21.49 -18.85
CA SER A 265 10.49 22.20 -20.13
C SER A 265 10.23 23.69 -19.93
N LEU A 266 9.25 24.05 -19.10
CA LEU A 266 8.94 25.42 -18.76
C LEU A 266 10.16 26.14 -18.16
N ILE A 267 10.84 25.52 -17.19
CA ILE A 267 12.06 26.05 -16.57
C ILE A 267 13.16 26.22 -17.62
N GLN A 268 13.38 25.22 -18.48
CA GLN A 268 14.42 25.27 -19.52
C GLN A 268 14.16 26.37 -20.55
N SER A 269 12.92 26.50 -21.05
CA SER A 269 12.53 27.56 -21.98
C SER A 269 12.75 28.95 -21.37
N TYR A 270 12.41 29.10 -20.09
CA TYR A 270 12.58 30.37 -19.38
C TYR A 270 14.06 30.75 -19.19
N LEU A 271 14.91 29.77 -18.88
CA LEU A 271 16.36 29.98 -18.75
C LEU A 271 17.02 30.31 -20.11
N GLN A 272 16.55 29.71 -21.20
CA GLN A 272 17.05 29.98 -22.56
C GLN A 272 16.67 31.38 -23.04
N GLN A 273 15.43 31.83 -22.81
CA GLN A 273 14.96 33.16 -23.21
C GLN A 273 15.84 34.28 -22.64
N ARG A 274 16.35 34.12 -21.41
CA ARG A 274 17.31 35.05 -20.79
C ARG A 274 18.65 35.11 -21.54
N ARG A 275 19.18 33.97 -22.01
CA ARG A 275 20.44 33.95 -22.77
C ARG A 275 20.30 34.69 -24.09
N SER A 276 19.16 34.57 -24.75
CA SER A 276 18.84 35.29 -25.99
C SER A 276 18.62 36.79 -25.78
N CYS A 277 18.00 37.21 -24.67
CA CYS A 277 17.80 38.63 -24.35
C CYS A 277 19.06 39.32 -23.76
N SER A 278 20.01 38.57 -23.21
CA SER A 278 21.30 39.08 -22.70
C SER A 278 22.38 39.19 -23.79
N GLY A 279 22.08 38.84 -25.03
CA GLY A 279 23.03 38.78 -26.14
C GLY A 279 23.11 40.02 -27.04
N ASN A 280 22.53 41.17 -26.64
CA ASN A 280 22.44 42.34 -27.53
C ASN A 280 23.01 43.63 -26.91
N THR A 281 24.24 43.57 -26.41
CA THR A 281 25.07 44.76 -26.16
C THR A 281 26.55 44.37 -26.13
N SER A 282 27.17 44.14 -27.30
CA SER A 282 28.55 44.53 -27.58
C SER A 282 28.92 44.25 -29.05
N GLY A 283 29.37 45.29 -29.76
CA GLY A 283 30.22 45.14 -30.96
C GLY A 283 29.64 45.59 -32.29
N SER A 284 29.90 46.85 -32.66
CA SER A 284 29.78 47.38 -34.02
C SER A 284 30.48 46.51 -35.05
N GLY A 285 29.80 46.21 -36.16
CA GLY A 285 30.40 45.65 -37.36
C GLY A 285 29.58 46.04 -38.57
N ALA A 286 29.91 47.18 -39.17
CA ALA A 286 29.50 47.47 -40.54
C ALA A 286 30.16 46.42 -41.45
N GLY A 287 29.38 45.42 -41.85
CA GLY A 287 29.78 44.36 -42.77
C GLY A 287 29.07 44.58 -44.11
N TYR A 288 29.88 44.84 -45.13
CA TYR A 288 29.49 45.15 -46.50
C TYR A 288 28.54 44.11 -47.11
N ALA A 289 27.58 44.58 -47.91
CA ALA A 289 26.85 43.75 -48.86
C ALA A 289 27.84 43.15 -49.89
N PRO A 290 27.75 41.85 -50.22
CA PRO A 290 28.53 41.28 -51.31
C PRO A 290 28.01 41.83 -52.65
N PRO A 291 28.88 42.13 -53.64
CA PRO A 291 28.43 42.54 -54.96
C PRO A 291 27.79 41.35 -55.69
N GLU A 292 26.82 41.66 -56.54
CA GLU A 292 26.19 40.73 -57.48
C GLU A 292 27.22 40.21 -58.48
N SER A 293 27.26 38.89 -58.65
CA SER A 293 28.03 38.22 -59.69
C SER A 293 27.19 38.15 -60.97
N ASP A 294 27.45 39.03 -61.91
CA ASP A 294 27.21 38.78 -63.34
C ASP A 294 28.49 38.15 -63.91
N ASP A 295 28.42 36.85 -64.18
CA ASP A 295 29.11 36.08 -65.26
C ASP A 295 28.97 34.56 -65.03
#